data_AF-A0A1Y2IE28-F1
#
_entry.id   AF-A0A1Y2IE28-F1
#
_cell.length_a   1.000
_cell.length_b   1.000
_cell.length_c   1.000
_cell.angle_alpha   90.00
_cell.angle_beta   90.00
_cell.angle_gamma   90.00
#
_symmetry.space_group_name_H-M   'P 1'
#
loop_
_entity.id
_entity.type
_entity.pdbx_description
1 polymer ?
#
loop_
_entity_poly.entity_id
_entity_poly.type
_entity_poly.pdbx_seq_one_letter_code
_entity_poly.pdbx_strand_id
1 'polypeptide(L)'
;VAFSPSGNYLATAGLDGKTCVWDIDSKDLLYSFDGESPVLSLVWVPPNEDALVCGFLNGNMAVLKISATSLHVKECWAHAFPVECLAIRPSDNQLASGAHRELFIWHWNESAGRFEMDRDISGVATKARNDSNNVLITSVHWTATAQHANLLLVTYMHHGLVLLDTEAWSRIRTIPLHGQIADASLSDDGQRLAISNVLHGFDIYSMQSGAPLCAIEHDNRGAYPIPVTFIHGGLALLGGSTTGELMIWDV
;
A
#
# COMPACT_ATOMS: atom_id res chain seq x y z
N VAL A 1 -0.64 4.46 -9.28
CA VAL A 1 -0.70 5.94 -9.28
C VAL A 1 -0.88 6.42 -7.86
N ALA A 2 -0.45 7.64 -7.52
CA ALA A 2 -0.61 8.19 -6.17
C ALA A 2 -0.69 9.72 -6.21
N PHE A 3 -1.70 10.31 -5.58
CA PHE A 3 -1.74 11.76 -5.34
C PHE A 3 -0.78 12.13 -4.21
N SER A 4 -0.17 13.32 -4.31
CA SER A 4 0.56 13.88 -3.18
C SER A 4 -0.40 14.25 -2.05
N PRO A 5 0.05 14.30 -0.79
CA PRO A 5 -0.81 14.61 0.37
C PRO A 5 -1.64 15.91 0.24
N SER A 6 -1.13 16.92 -0.45
CA SER A 6 -1.77 18.21 -0.72
C SER A 6 -2.71 18.17 -1.93
N GLY A 7 -2.61 17.12 -2.75
CA GLY A 7 -3.35 16.99 -4.00
C GLY A 7 -2.80 17.82 -5.16
N ASN A 8 -1.69 18.55 -4.97
CA ASN A 8 -1.11 19.38 -6.03
C ASN A 8 -0.39 18.56 -7.11
N TYR A 9 0.14 17.39 -6.75
CA TYR A 9 0.86 16.53 -7.68
C TYR A 9 0.24 15.15 -7.82
N LEU A 10 0.40 14.56 -9.00
CA LEU A 10 0.08 13.16 -9.27
C LEU A 10 1.34 12.42 -9.69
N ALA A 11 1.62 11.30 -9.04
CA ALA A 11 2.62 10.35 -9.48
C ALA A 11 1.96 9.20 -10.25
N THR A 12 2.51 8.87 -11.41
CA THR A 12 2.12 7.71 -12.21
C THR A 12 3.35 6.86 -12.50
N ALA A 13 3.20 5.55 -12.48
CA ALA A 13 4.26 4.67 -12.95
C ALA A 13 3.68 3.42 -13.60
N GLY A 14 4.50 2.75 -14.40
CA GLY A 14 4.07 1.63 -15.23
C GLY A 14 5.07 0.50 -15.35
N LEU A 15 4.62 -0.54 -16.08
CA LEU A 15 5.44 -1.72 -16.38
C LEU A 15 6.54 -1.43 -17.41
N ASP A 16 6.53 -0.25 -18.03
CA ASP A 16 7.62 0.26 -18.86
C ASP A 16 8.79 0.82 -18.03
N GLY A 17 8.69 0.77 -16.69
CA GLY A 17 9.71 1.27 -15.76
C GLY A 17 9.70 2.79 -15.62
N LYS A 18 8.77 3.49 -16.29
CA LYS A 18 8.68 4.95 -16.22
C LYS A 18 7.91 5.37 -14.98
N THR A 19 8.42 6.38 -14.29
CA THR A 19 7.72 7.13 -13.25
C THR A 19 7.62 8.58 -13.67
N CYS A 20 6.42 9.14 -13.65
CA CYS A 20 6.12 10.51 -14.01
C CYS A 20 5.47 11.25 -12.84
N VAL A 21 5.80 12.52 -12.69
CA VAL A 21 5.20 13.44 -11.73
C VAL A 21 4.56 14.58 -12.50
N TRP A 22 3.28 14.79 -12.25
CA TRP A 22 2.42 15.74 -12.95
C TRP A 22 1.94 16.82 -11.99
N ASP A 23 1.90 18.06 -12.47
CA ASP A 23 1.15 19.13 -11.82
C ASP A 23 -0.35 18.95 -12.10
N ILE A 24 -1.19 18.99 -11.07
CA ILE A 24 -2.64 18.77 -11.24
C ILE A 24 -3.32 19.99 -11.87
N ASP A 25 -2.91 21.20 -11.51
CA ASP A 25 -3.56 22.44 -11.94
C ASP A 25 -3.22 22.75 -13.40
N SER A 26 -1.94 22.73 -13.75
CA SER A 26 -1.45 23.02 -15.09
C SER A 26 -1.56 21.82 -16.04
N LYS A 27 -1.61 20.59 -15.49
CA LYS A 27 -1.58 19.31 -16.21
C LYS A 27 -0.25 19.05 -16.93
N ASP A 28 0.80 19.75 -16.53
CA ASP A 28 2.12 19.58 -17.11
C ASP A 28 2.85 18.40 -16.49
N LEU A 29 3.62 17.70 -17.33
CA LEU A 29 4.62 16.74 -16.87
C LEU A 29 5.80 17.52 -16.29
N LEU A 30 5.98 17.47 -14.98
CA LEU A 30 7.07 18.17 -14.29
C LEU A 30 8.36 17.36 -14.33
N TYR A 31 8.26 16.05 -14.04
CA TYR A 31 9.43 15.17 -13.95
C TYR A 31 9.12 13.80 -14.51
N SER A 32 10.13 13.17 -15.11
CA SER A 32 10.11 11.78 -15.52
C SER A 32 11.40 11.08 -15.10
N PHE A 33 11.27 9.85 -14.63
CA PHE A 33 12.36 8.95 -14.31
C PHE A 33 12.15 7.64 -15.06
N ASP A 34 13.15 7.24 -15.84
CA ASP A 34 13.17 5.98 -16.57
C ASP A 34 14.03 4.99 -15.76
N GLY A 35 13.38 4.12 -14.99
CA GLY A 35 14.05 3.04 -14.25
C GLY A 35 14.31 1.81 -15.12
N GLU A 36 15.25 0.97 -14.69
CA GLU A 36 15.60 -0.27 -15.42
C GLU A 36 14.61 -1.43 -15.20
N SER A 37 13.60 -1.24 -14.35
CA SER A 37 12.66 -2.28 -13.95
C SER A 37 11.22 -1.75 -13.88
N PRO A 38 10.21 -2.59 -14.15
CA PRO A 38 8.80 -2.24 -13.93
C PRO A 38 8.52 -1.72 -12.52
N VAL A 39 7.73 -0.65 -12.41
CA VAL A 39 7.30 -0.09 -11.13
C VAL A 39 5.97 -0.70 -10.73
N LEU A 40 5.89 -1.22 -9.51
CA LEU A 40 4.70 -1.92 -9.00
C LEU A 40 3.97 -1.12 -7.91
N SER A 41 4.71 -0.30 -7.14
CA SER A 41 4.14 0.47 -6.04
C SER A 41 4.75 1.88 -5.96
N LEU A 42 3.94 2.83 -5.47
CA LEU A 42 4.30 4.25 -5.32
C LEU A 42 3.75 4.79 -4.00
N VAL A 43 4.54 5.58 -3.28
CA VAL A 43 4.06 6.33 -2.11
C VAL A 43 4.81 7.65 -1.96
N TRP A 44 4.09 8.73 -1.68
CA TRP A 44 4.66 10.04 -1.38
C TRP A 44 5.18 10.11 0.06
N VAL A 45 6.28 10.82 0.27
CA VAL A 45 6.82 11.11 1.60
C VAL A 45 6.24 12.44 2.11
N PRO A 46 5.42 12.45 3.17
CA PRO A 46 4.92 13.65 3.81
C PRO A 46 5.99 14.27 4.74
N PRO A 47 5.78 15.50 5.25
CA PRO A 47 4.75 16.46 4.85
C PRO A 47 5.15 17.36 3.67
N ASN A 48 6.43 17.35 3.28
CA ASN A 48 6.98 18.34 2.34
C ASN A 48 6.80 18.00 0.86
N GLU A 49 6.31 16.78 0.54
CA GLU A 49 6.02 16.32 -0.82
C GLU A 49 7.19 16.42 -1.79
N ASP A 50 8.39 16.51 -1.25
CA ASP A 50 9.64 16.64 -1.99
C ASP A 50 10.25 15.26 -2.29
N ALA A 51 9.59 14.17 -1.91
CA ALA A 51 10.07 12.83 -2.19
C ALA A 51 8.93 11.85 -2.52
N LEU A 52 9.21 10.98 -3.50
CA LEU A 52 8.38 9.87 -3.93
C LEU A 52 9.19 8.57 -3.82
N VAL A 53 8.60 7.53 -3.26
CA VAL A 53 9.21 6.19 -3.19
C VAL A 53 8.55 5.31 -4.25
N CYS A 54 9.40 4.59 -5.00
CA CYS A 54 8.99 3.62 -6.00
C CYS A 54 9.47 2.23 -5.59
N GLY A 55 8.60 1.23 -5.70
CA GLY A 55 8.93 -0.18 -5.54
C GLY A 55 8.92 -0.91 -6.88
N PHE A 56 9.96 -1.71 -7.15
CA PHE A 56 10.18 -2.33 -8.46
C PHE A 56 9.97 -3.84 -8.46
N LEU A 57 9.74 -4.38 -9.66
CA LEU A 57 9.63 -5.82 -9.90
C LEU A 57 10.91 -6.59 -9.57
N ASN A 58 12.08 -5.98 -9.74
CA ASN A 58 13.36 -6.61 -9.41
C ASN A 58 13.70 -6.62 -7.91
N GLY A 59 12.82 -6.13 -7.04
CA GLY A 59 13.04 -6.06 -5.60
C GLY A 59 13.80 -4.82 -5.12
N ASN A 60 14.18 -3.91 -6.03
CA ASN A 60 14.74 -2.62 -5.64
C ASN A 60 13.65 -1.65 -5.20
N MET A 61 14.09 -0.58 -4.56
CA MET A 61 13.32 0.64 -4.35
C MET A 61 14.11 1.85 -4.84
N ALA A 62 13.41 2.91 -5.23
CA ALA A 62 14.00 4.20 -5.54
C ALA A 62 13.32 5.30 -4.73
N VAL A 63 14.12 6.26 -4.31
CA VAL A 63 13.63 7.54 -3.80
C VAL A 63 13.92 8.60 -4.84
N LEU A 64 12.85 9.24 -5.31
CA LEU A 64 12.85 10.37 -6.22
C LEU A 64 12.66 11.63 -5.39
N LYS A 65 13.75 12.37 -5.15
CA LYS A 65 13.69 13.67 -4.47
C LYS A 65 13.50 14.77 -5.50
N ILE A 66 12.39 15.49 -5.37
CA ILE A 66 11.90 16.51 -6.28
C ILE A 66 12.27 17.88 -5.71
N SER A 67 12.92 18.70 -6.52
CA SER A 67 13.15 20.12 -6.24
C SER A 67 12.66 20.96 -7.40
N ALA A 68 12.43 22.26 -7.20
CA ALA A 68 11.92 23.18 -8.23
C ALA A 68 12.65 23.11 -9.58
N THR A 69 13.90 22.64 -9.63
CA THR A 69 14.70 22.56 -10.86
C THR A 69 15.33 21.21 -11.14
N SER A 70 15.25 20.24 -10.22
CA SER A 70 15.94 18.95 -10.38
C SER A 70 15.19 17.78 -9.77
N LEU A 71 15.41 16.62 -10.36
CA LEU A 71 15.03 15.32 -9.81
C LEU A 71 16.31 14.57 -9.41
N HIS A 72 16.43 14.23 -8.13
CA HIS A 72 17.52 13.40 -7.63
C HIS A 72 17.00 12.00 -7.35
N VAL A 73 17.62 10.99 -7.96
CA VAL A 73 17.21 9.60 -7.80
C VAL A 73 18.26 8.84 -7.01
N LYS A 74 17.80 8.08 -6.02
CA LYS A 74 18.61 7.13 -5.28
C LYS A 74 17.93 5.79 -5.26
N GLU A 75 18.56 4.80 -5.88
CA GLU A 75 18.12 3.42 -5.82
C GLU A 75 18.83 2.67 -4.68
N CYS A 76 18.11 1.75 -4.07
CA CYS A 76 18.65 0.78 -3.15
C CYS A 76 18.01 -0.59 -3.36
N TRP A 77 18.79 -1.63 -3.09
CA TRP A 77 18.23 -2.97 -2.97
C TRP A 77 17.34 -3.03 -1.72
N ALA A 78 16.13 -3.58 -1.87
CA ALA A 78 15.18 -3.65 -0.76
C ALA A 78 14.79 -5.09 -0.40
N HIS A 79 14.44 -5.90 -1.40
CA HIS A 79 13.84 -7.21 -1.24
C HIS A 79 14.39 -8.24 -2.22
N ALA A 80 14.24 -9.52 -1.90
CA ALA A 80 14.52 -10.61 -2.83
C ALA A 80 13.35 -10.87 -3.81
N PHE A 81 12.19 -10.27 -3.53
CA PHE A 81 10.95 -10.40 -4.28
C PHE A 81 10.44 -9.04 -4.77
N PRO A 82 9.50 -9.00 -5.73
CA PRO A 82 8.89 -7.76 -6.20
C PRO A 82 8.30 -6.90 -5.07
N VAL A 83 8.57 -5.59 -5.09
CA VAL A 83 8.07 -4.65 -4.07
C VAL A 83 6.66 -4.18 -4.45
N GLU A 84 5.67 -4.95 -4.04
CA GLU A 84 4.26 -4.78 -4.45
C GLU A 84 3.50 -3.80 -3.57
N CYS A 85 3.93 -3.60 -2.32
CA CYS A 85 3.21 -2.76 -1.36
C CYS A 85 4.15 -1.80 -0.65
N LEU A 86 3.76 -0.53 -0.54
CA LEU A 86 4.47 0.51 0.20
C LEU A 86 3.48 1.34 1.02
N ALA A 87 3.81 1.65 2.26
CA ALA A 87 3.05 2.57 3.08
C ALA A 87 3.97 3.42 3.96
N ILE A 88 3.79 4.74 3.93
CA ILE A 88 4.49 5.66 4.82
C ILE A 88 3.59 6.10 5.96
N ARG A 89 4.16 6.12 7.16
CA ARG A 89 3.55 6.70 8.34
C ARG A 89 3.84 8.21 8.37
N PRO A 90 2.83 9.08 8.30
CA PRO A 90 3.06 10.53 8.20
C PRO A 90 3.70 11.17 9.44
N SER A 91 3.59 10.54 10.62
CA SER A 91 4.06 11.13 11.88
C SER A 91 5.58 11.14 12.02
N ASP A 92 6.29 10.18 11.42
CA ASP A 92 7.74 10.04 11.58
C ASP A 92 8.46 9.50 10.34
N ASN A 93 7.78 9.46 9.19
CA ASN A 93 8.31 8.97 7.92
C ASN A 93 8.85 7.53 8.01
N GLN A 94 8.30 6.68 8.87
CA GLN A 94 8.54 5.24 8.77
C GLN A 94 7.85 4.68 7.53
N LEU A 95 8.61 3.92 6.75
CA LEU A 95 8.10 3.22 5.59
C LEU A 95 7.96 1.73 5.92
N ALA A 96 6.84 1.13 5.55
CA ALA A 96 6.67 -0.31 5.49
C ALA A 96 6.66 -0.73 4.02
N SER A 97 7.38 -1.80 3.70
CA SER A 97 7.40 -2.42 2.37
C SER A 97 7.06 -3.90 2.47
N GLY A 98 6.19 -4.36 1.57
CA GLY A 98 5.78 -5.75 1.43
C GLY A 98 6.21 -6.32 0.09
N ALA A 99 6.86 -7.49 0.13
CA ALA A 99 7.30 -8.22 -1.06
C ALA A 99 7.14 -9.73 -0.84
N HIS A 100 6.13 -10.35 -1.45
CA HIS A 100 5.78 -11.74 -1.22
C HIS A 100 5.56 -12.04 0.29
N ARG A 101 6.54 -12.62 0.98
CA ARG A 101 6.51 -12.93 2.41
C ARG A 101 7.36 -11.99 3.25
N GLU A 102 8.15 -11.15 2.60
CA GLU A 102 9.06 -10.20 3.24
C GLU A 102 8.29 -8.94 3.64
N LEU A 103 8.43 -8.55 4.90
CA LEU A 103 7.86 -7.32 5.44
C LEU A 103 8.95 -6.56 6.18
N PHE A 104 9.43 -5.47 5.58
CA PHE A 104 10.52 -4.67 6.13
C PHE A 104 10.04 -3.28 6.53
N ILE A 105 10.67 -2.76 7.58
CA ILE A 105 10.44 -1.43 8.11
C ILE A 105 11.69 -0.60 7.89
N TRP A 106 11.50 0.62 7.40
CA TRP A 106 12.57 1.54 7.04
C TRP A 106 12.39 2.87 7.76
N HIS A 107 13.51 3.49 8.08
CA HIS A 107 13.54 4.86 8.59
C HIS A 107 14.17 5.79 7.56
N TRP A 108 13.68 7.03 7.52
CA TRP A 108 14.26 8.05 6.67
C TRP A 108 15.54 8.62 7.29
N ASN A 109 16.66 8.54 6.57
CA ASN A 109 17.91 9.18 6.96
C ASN A 109 18.08 10.48 6.16
N GLU A 110 17.81 11.63 6.80
CA GLU A 110 17.90 12.96 6.18
C GLU A 110 19.28 13.26 5.60
N SER A 111 20.33 12.92 6.33
CA SER A 111 21.71 13.20 5.92
C SER A 111 22.12 12.41 4.67
N ALA A 112 21.65 11.16 4.59
CA ALA A 112 21.89 10.29 3.45
C ALA A 112 20.84 10.47 2.34
N GLY A 113 19.73 11.15 2.61
CA GLY A 113 18.59 11.33 1.72
C GLY A 113 18.07 10.01 1.16
N ARG A 114 17.95 8.98 2.01
CA ARG A 114 17.49 7.64 1.63
C ARG A 114 16.81 6.94 2.79
N PHE A 115 16.02 5.92 2.48
CA PHE A 115 15.53 4.96 3.47
C PHE A 115 16.61 3.95 3.82
N GLU A 116 16.71 3.64 5.11
CA GLU A 116 17.59 2.61 5.65
C GLU A 116 16.74 1.57 6.39
N MET A 117 17.00 0.28 6.13
CA MET A 117 16.23 -0.81 6.73
C MET A 117 16.47 -0.81 8.25
N ASP A 118 15.41 -0.58 9.02
CA ASP A 118 15.41 -0.69 10.48
C ASP A 118 15.20 -2.14 10.92
N ARG A 119 14.24 -2.83 10.28
CA ARG A 119 13.76 -4.12 10.80
C ARG A 119 13.21 -5.05 9.73
N ASP A 120 13.49 -6.34 9.90
CA ASP A 120 12.78 -7.45 9.24
C ASP A 120 11.75 -8.04 10.22
N ILE A 121 10.46 -7.94 9.87
CA ILE A 121 9.35 -8.46 10.68
C ILE A 121 8.55 -9.56 9.97
N SER A 122 9.13 -10.15 8.92
CA SER A 122 8.50 -11.19 8.08
C SER A 122 8.00 -12.38 8.91
N GLY A 123 8.70 -12.73 10.00
CA GLY A 123 8.35 -13.86 10.87
C GLY A 123 7.20 -13.61 11.87
N VAL A 124 6.81 -12.35 12.12
CA VAL A 124 5.78 -12.03 13.11
C VAL A 124 4.38 -12.36 12.59
N ALA A 125 4.16 -12.23 11.29
CA ALA A 125 2.84 -12.31 10.69
C ALA A 125 2.46 -13.70 10.15
N THR A 126 3.43 -14.59 9.98
CA THR A 126 3.27 -15.92 9.34
C THR A 126 2.53 -16.96 10.20
N LYS A 127 2.25 -16.70 11.48
CA LYS A 127 1.52 -17.63 12.37
C LYS A 127 0.00 -17.63 12.13
N ALA A 128 -0.46 -17.26 10.95
CA ALA A 128 -1.87 -17.18 10.59
C ALA A 128 -2.33 -18.48 9.90
N ARG A 129 -3.62 -18.81 10.05
CA ARG A 129 -4.24 -20.09 9.70
C ARG A 129 -3.99 -20.45 8.21
N ASN A 130 -3.72 -21.72 7.92
CA ASN A 130 -3.48 -22.37 6.61
C ASN A 130 -2.02 -22.58 6.17
N ASP A 131 -1.26 -23.42 6.90
CA ASP A 131 0.16 -23.76 6.64
C ASP A 131 0.46 -24.34 5.23
N SER A 132 -0.56 -24.70 4.42
CA SER A 132 -0.38 -25.26 3.09
C SER A 132 -0.22 -24.22 1.97
N ASN A 133 -0.65 -22.98 2.20
CA ASN A 133 -0.67 -21.93 1.17
C ASN A 133 0.50 -20.95 1.35
N ASN A 134 0.86 -20.28 0.25
CA ASN A 134 1.93 -19.29 0.27
C ASN A 134 1.51 -18.06 1.08
N VAL A 135 2.41 -17.61 1.95
CA VAL A 135 2.30 -16.30 2.60
C VAL A 135 2.64 -15.23 1.58
N LEU A 136 1.61 -14.51 1.12
CA LEU A 136 1.67 -13.44 0.13
C LEU A 136 1.02 -12.20 0.74
N ILE A 137 1.80 -11.16 0.99
CA ILE A 137 1.35 -9.84 1.44
C ILE A 137 0.71 -9.14 0.25
N THR A 138 -0.48 -8.58 0.47
CA THR A 138 -1.28 -7.92 -0.58
C THR A 138 -1.44 -6.44 -0.36
N SER A 139 -1.38 -5.98 0.90
CA SER A 139 -1.34 -4.55 1.23
C SER A 139 -0.77 -4.32 2.63
N VAL A 140 -0.25 -3.11 2.85
CA VAL A 140 0.24 -2.64 4.15
C VAL A 140 -0.33 -1.25 4.43
N HIS A 141 -0.79 -1.00 5.67
CA HIS A 141 -1.33 0.29 6.07
C HIS A 141 -0.95 0.64 7.51
N TRP A 142 -0.51 1.87 7.72
CA TRP A 142 -0.36 2.41 9.07
C TRP A 142 -1.72 2.90 9.58
N THR A 143 -2.04 2.58 10.83
CA THR A 143 -3.32 2.96 11.43
C THR A 143 -3.20 3.18 12.93
N ALA A 144 -4.26 3.69 13.52
CA ALA A 144 -4.44 3.86 14.94
C ALA A 144 -5.85 3.41 15.34
N THR A 145 -6.01 2.98 16.58
CA THR A 145 -7.30 2.77 17.22
C THR A 145 -7.38 3.62 18.48
N ALA A 146 -8.57 3.75 19.06
CA ALA A 146 -8.73 4.43 20.35
C ALA A 146 -7.84 3.84 21.47
N GLN A 147 -7.40 2.59 21.33
CA GLN A 147 -6.59 1.88 22.33
C GLN A 147 -5.10 1.80 21.96
N HIS A 148 -4.76 1.89 20.67
CA HIS A 148 -3.40 1.74 20.17
C HIS A 148 -3.08 2.85 19.15
N ALA A 149 -2.15 3.74 19.48
CA ALA A 149 -1.83 4.89 18.66
C ALA A 149 -1.05 4.54 17.38
N ASN A 150 -0.30 3.43 17.38
CA ASN A 150 0.56 3.07 16.27
C ASN A 150 0.44 1.58 15.95
N LEU A 151 -0.29 1.29 14.88
CA LEU A 151 -0.52 -0.06 14.38
C LEU A 151 -0.05 -0.18 12.94
N LEU A 152 0.41 -1.37 12.59
CA LEU A 152 0.61 -1.78 11.21
C LEU A 152 -0.41 -2.86 10.86
N LEU A 153 -1.24 -2.59 9.87
CA LEU A 153 -2.17 -3.54 9.27
C LEU A 153 -1.50 -4.16 8.05
N VAL A 154 -1.52 -5.50 7.99
CA VAL A 154 -1.00 -6.26 6.86
C VAL A 154 -2.06 -7.22 6.39
N THR A 155 -2.37 -7.20 5.10
CA THR A 155 -3.28 -8.17 4.48
C THR A 155 -2.50 -9.24 3.74
N TYR A 156 -3.02 -10.46 3.78
CA TYR A 156 -2.44 -11.63 3.14
C TYR A 156 -3.45 -12.32 2.26
N MET A 157 -3.03 -12.68 1.05
CA MET A 157 -3.91 -13.31 0.05
C MET A 157 -4.68 -14.50 0.62
N HIS A 158 -4.03 -15.38 1.40
CA HIS A 158 -4.63 -16.60 1.92
C HIS A 158 -4.79 -16.66 3.44
N HIS A 159 -4.32 -15.64 4.16
CA HIS A 159 -4.19 -15.70 5.62
C HIS A 159 -4.95 -14.59 6.36
N GLY A 160 -5.84 -13.87 5.65
CA GLY A 160 -6.65 -12.82 6.23
C GLY A 160 -5.82 -11.57 6.49
N LEU A 161 -6.14 -10.86 7.58
CA LEU A 161 -5.40 -9.67 7.99
C LEU A 161 -4.77 -9.85 9.37
N VAL A 162 -3.64 -9.20 9.56
CA VAL A 162 -2.88 -9.16 10.81
C VAL A 162 -2.70 -7.70 11.23
N LEU A 163 -2.99 -7.42 12.50
CA LEU A 163 -2.66 -6.14 13.15
C LEU A 163 -1.47 -6.34 14.06
N LEU A 164 -0.45 -5.52 13.86
CA LEU A 164 0.79 -5.52 14.63
C LEU A 164 0.88 -4.23 15.46
N ASP A 165 1.32 -4.39 16.70
CA ASP A 165 1.81 -3.29 17.52
C ASP A 165 3.17 -2.82 17.00
N THR A 166 3.38 -1.54 16.80
CA THR A 166 4.65 -1.04 16.22
C THR A 166 5.71 -0.70 17.27
N GLU A 167 5.37 -0.73 18.57
CA GLU A 167 6.34 -0.53 19.65
C GLU A 167 7.01 -1.86 20.01
N ALA A 168 6.21 -2.88 20.26
CA ALA A 168 6.64 -4.22 20.58
C ALA A 168 6.87 -5.11 19.35
N TRP A 169 6.47 -4.66 18.15
CA TRP A 169 6.48 -5.46 16.91
C TRP A 169 5.83 -6.84 17.11
N SER A 170 4.70 -6.83 17.82
CA SER A 170 4.01 -8.04 18.24
C SER A 170 2.60 -8.08 17.66
N ARG A 171 2.12 -9.28 17.39
CA ARG A 171 0.78 -9.48 16.84
C ARG A 171 -0.29 -9.21 17.88
N ILE A 172 -1.12 -8.21 17.65
CA ILE A 172 -2.28 -7.88 18.50
C ILE A 172 -3.47 -8.74 18.08
N ARG A 173 -3.78 -8.78 16.78
CA ARG A 173 -5.01 -9.39 16.27
C ARG A 173 -4.79 -10.06 14.92
N THR A 174 -5.51 -11.15 14.70
CA THR A 174 -5.70 -11.75 13.38
C THR A 174 -7.19 -11.85 13.11
N ILE A 175 -7.65 -11.31 11.98
CA ILE A 175 -9.02 -11.47 11.54
C ILE A 175 -8.98 -12.42 10.34
N PRO A 176 -9.50 -13.66 10.48
CA PRO A 176 -9.56 -14.58 9.36
C PRO A 176 -10.60 -14.05 8.37
N LEU A 177 -10.13 -13.62 7.21
CA LEU A 177 -11.00 -13.26 6.10
C LEU A 177 -11.15 -14.48 5.19
N HIS A 178 -12.35 -14.71 4.68
CA HIS A 178 -12.61 -15.81 3.77
C HIS A 178 -12.32 -15.38 2.33
N GLY A 179 -11.59 -16.20 1.58
CA GLY A 179 -11.31 -15.96 0.16
C GLY A 179 -9.86 -15.61 -0.11
N GLN A 180 -9.63 -15.03 -1.30
CA GLN A 180 -8.32 -14.61 -1.77
C GLN A 180 -8.27 -13.08 -1.79
N ILE A 181 -7.54 -12.48 -0.86
CA ILE A 181 -7.41 -11.03 -0.79
C ILE A 181 -6.46 -10.59 -1.90
N ALA A 182 -6.91 -9.66 -2.74
CA ALA A 182 -6.12 -9.04 -3.79
C ALA A 182 -5.45 -7.75 -3.32
N ASP A 183 -6.23 -6.93 -2.62
CA ASP A 183 -5.85 -5.59 -2.18
C ASP A 183 -6.76 -5.19 -1.01
N ALA A 184 -6.36 -4.17 -0.26
CA ALA A 184 -7.20 -3.57 0.75
C ALA A 184 -6.99 -2.07 0.86
N SER A 185 -8.01 -1.38 1.34
CA SER A 185 -7.97 0.04 1.64
C SER A 185 -8.61 0.32 2.98
N LEU A 186 -7.93 1.12 3.79
CA LEU A 186 -8.40 1.55 5.09
C LEU A 186 -9.09 2.91 4.94
N SER A 187 -10.22 3.11 5.62
CA SER A 187 -10.88 4.41 5.66
C SER A 187 -10.04 5.44 6.40
N ASP A 188 -10.22 6.73 6.09
CA ASP A 188 -9.44 7.83 6.67
C ASP A 188 -9.54 7.90 8.21
N ASP A 189 -10.65 7.46 8.78
CA ASP A 189 -10.88 7.37 10.23
C ASP A 189 -10.31 6.09 10.89
N GLY A 190 -9.76 5.18 10.08
CA GLY A 190 -9.22 3.89 10.49
C GLY A 190 -10.26 2.87 10.99
N GLN A 191 -11.56 3.17 10.87
CA GLN A 191 -12.63 2.34 11.45
C GLN A 191 -13.14 1.25 10.51
N ARG A 192 -12.94 1.41 9.19
CA ARG A 192 -13.41 0.47 8.17
C ARG A 192 -12.26 0.02 7.28
N LEU A 193 -12.33 -1.23 6.85
CA LEU A 193 -11.41 -1.81 5.88
C LEU A 193 -12.22 -2.38 4.73
N ALA A 194 -11.95 -1.92 3.52
CA ALA A 194 -12.44 -2.52 2.30
C ALA A 194 -11.37 -3.49 1.80
N ILE A 195 -11.79 -4.68 1.40
CA ILE A 195 -10.92 -5.66 0.77
C ILE A 195 -11.47 -5.98 -0.62
N SER A 196 -10.55 -6.22 -1.54
CA SER A 196 -10.85 -6.79 -2.84
C SER A 196 -10.64 -8.29 -2.76
N ASN A 197 -11.71 -9.05 -2.96
CA ASN A 197 -11.70 -10.50 -3.00
C ASN A 197 -11.68 -10.96 -4.46
N VAL A 198 -10.61 -11.67 -4.83
CA VAL A 198 -10.39 -12.17 -6.20
C VAL A 198 -11.57 -12.99 -6.73
N LEU A 199 -12.41 -13.58 -5.88
CA LEU A 199 -13.50 -14.45 -6.29
C LEU A 199 -14.90 -13.78 -6.28
N HIS A 200 -15.17 -12.88 -5.35
CA HIS A 200 -16.55 -12.45 -5.04
C HIS A 200 -16.79 -10.93 -5.10
N GLY A 201 -15.77 -10.12 -5.40
CA GLY A 201 -15.91 -8.65 -5.48
C GLY A 201 -15.29 -7.96 -4.28
N PHE A 202 -16.02 -7.06 -3.62
CA PHE A 202 -15.47 -6.27 -2.50
C PHE A 202 -16.21 -6.55 -1.20
N ASP A 203 -15.49 -6.67 -0.10
CA ASP A 203 -16.05 -6.84 1.23
C ASP A 203 -15.60 -5.68 2.14
N ILE A 204 -16.47 -5.20 3.02
CA ILE A 204 -16.16 -4.12 3.97
C ILE A 204 -16.28 -4.67 5.38
N TYR A 205 -15.29 -4.39 6.22
CA TYR A 205 -15.21 -4.84 7.60
C TYR A 205 -15.10 -3.67 8.58
N SER A 206 -15.65 -3.86 9.78
CA SER A 206 -15.39 -2.99 10.93
C SER A 206 -14.07 -3.37 11.57
N MET A 207 -13.14 -2.41 11.69
CA MET A 207 -11.84 -2.65 12.34
C MET A 207 -11.96 -2.84 13.86
N GLN A 208 -12.98 -2.25 14.48
CA GLN A 208 -13.25 -2.43 15.90
C GLN A 208 -13.70 -3.86 16.23
N SER A 209 -14.70 -4.37 15.51
CA SER A 209 -15.31 -5.68 15.80
C SER A 209 -14.70 -6.83 14.99
N GLY A 210 -14.14 -6.55 13.82
CA GLY A 210 -13.75 -7.53 12.81
C GLY A 210 -14.94 -8.13 12.05
N ALA A 211 -16.15 -7.64 12.27
CA ALA A 211 -17.35 -8.14 11.61
C ALA A 211 -17.47 -7.58 10.18
N PRO A 212 -18.01 -8.37 9.22
CA PRO A 212 -18.37 -7.86 7.91
C PRO A 212 -19.53 -6.87 8.06
N LEU A 213 -19.44 -5.74 7.35
CA LEU A 213 -20.42 -4.66 7.29
C LEU A 213 -21.24 -4.74 6.00
N CYS A 214 -20.57 -4.95 4.87
CA CYS A 214 -21.16 -4.97 3.54
C CYS A 214 -20.36 -5.88 2.62
N ALA A 215 -21.03 -6.48 1.64
CA ALA A 215 -20.42 -7.19 0.52
C ALA A 215 -21.01 -6.64 -0.78
N ILE A 216 -20.15 -6.33 -1.73
CA ILE A 216 -20.49 -5.75 -3.03
C ILE A 216 -20.07 -6.77 -4.08
N GLU A 217 -21.06 -7.41 -4.68
CA GLU A 217 -20.82 -8.31 -5.80
C GLU A 217 -20.38 -7.52 -7.03
N HIS A 218 -19.41 -8.08 -7.75
CA HIS A 218 -18.82 -7.48 -8.93
C HIS A 218 -18.75 -8.54 -10.04
N ASP A 219 -19.04 -8.19 -11.31
CA ASP A 219 -18.92 -9.12 -12.44
C ASP A 219 -17.46 -9.54 -12.59
N ASN A 220 -17.18 -10.81 -12.30
CA ASN A 220 -15.83 -11.30 -12.17
C ASN A 220 -15.48 -12.21 -13.35
N ARG A 221 -15.02 -11.62 -14.45
CA ARG A 221 -14.59 -12.37 -15.64
C ARG A 221 -13.14 -12.84 -15.51
N GLY A 222 -12.85 -13.60 -14.47
CA GLY A 222 -11.53 -14.18 -14.19
C GLY A 222 -10.97 -13.78 -12.83
N ALA A 223 -10.05 -14.59 -12.30
CA ALA A 223 -9.45 -14.38 -10.98
C ALA A 223 -8.26 -13.40 -11.08
N TYR A 224 -8.55 -12.10 -11.26
CA TYR A 224 -7.53 -11.05 -11.30
C TYR A 224 -7.61 -10.16 -10.05
N PRO A 225 -6.47 -9.74 -9.48
CA PRO A 225 -6.47 -8.75 -8.42
C PRO A 225 -6.92 -7.40 -8.98
N ILE A 226 -7.89 -6.80 -8.32
CA ILE A 226 -8.44 -5.49 -8.67
C ILE A 226 -8.23 -4.55 -7.48
N PRO A 227 -7.73 -3.32 -7.69
CA PRO A 227 -7.55 -2.39 -6.59
C PRO A 227 -8.89 -1.90 -6.04
N VAL A 228 -8.91 -1.62 -4.73
CA VAL A 228 -10.03 -1.00 -4.03
C VAL A 228 -9.53 0.19 -3.24
N THR A 229 -10.25 1.31 -3.25
CA THR A 229 -9.87 2.48 -2.45
C THR A 229 -11.08 3.18 -1.86
N PHE A 230 -11.00 3.53 -0.58
CA PHE A 230 -11.91 4.52 0.00
C PHE A 230 -11.68 5.88 -0.64
N ILE A 231 -12.77 6.60 -0.87
CA ILE A 231 -12.83 7.97 -1.37
C ILE A 231 -13.87 8.77 -0.58
N HIS A 232 -13.91 10.08 -0.78
CA HIS A 232 -14.88 10.99 -0.15
C HIS A 232 -14.95 10.87 1.38
N GLY A 233 -13.81 10.84 2.07
CA GLY A 233 -13.79 10.72 3.54
C GLY A 233 -14.25 9.36 4.04
N GLY A 234 -14.14 8.32 3.21
CA GLY A 234 -14.61 6.97 3.48
C GLY A 234 -16.09 6.73 3.18
N LEU A 235 -16.84 7.70 2.65
CA LEU A 235 -18.27 7.54 2.33
C LEU A 235 -18.51 6.79 1.01
N ALA A 236 -17.47 6.60 0.19
CA ALA A 236 -17.60 5.84 -1.04
C ALA A 236 -16.37 4.97 -1.28
N LEU A 237 -16.56 3.91 -2.08
CA LEU A 237 -15.49 3.09 -2.62
C LEU A 237 -15.35 3.33 -4.11
N LEU A 238 -14.11 3.44 -4.56
CA LEU A 238 -13.73 3.33 -5.96
C LEU A 238 -13.04 1.98 -6.16
N GLY A 239 -13.47 1.23 -7.16
CA GLY A 239 -12.88 -0.04 -7.53
C GLY A 239 -12.86 -0.21 -9.05
N GLY A 240 -11.92 -1.03 -9.51
CA GLY A 240 -11.84 -1.41 -10.92
C GLY A 240 -12.68 -2.64 -11.24
N SER A 241 -12.55 -3.09 -12.48
CA SER A 241 -13.06 -4.35 -12.99
C SER A 241 -11.98 -5.05 -13.83
N THR A 242 -12.13 -6.36 -14.07
CA THR A 242 -11.22 -7.10 -14.96
C THR A 242 -11.31 -6.65 -16.43
N THR A 243 -12.33 -5.87 -16.78
CA THR A 243 -12.56 -5.32 -18.14
C THR A 243 -12.10 -3.87 -18.29
N GLY A 244 -11.57 -3.24 -17.23
CA GLY A 244 -11.07 -1.86 -17.24
C GLY A 244 -12.14 -0.80 -16.97
N GLU A 245 -13.37 -1.19 -16.63
CA GLU A 245 -14.38 -0.28 -16.09
C GLU A 245 -14.06 0.11 -14.64
N LEU A 246 -14.38 1.35 -14.29
CA LEU A 246 -14.29 1.88 -12.92
C LEU A 246 -15.71 2.05 -12.38
N MET A 247 -15.91 1.64 -11.14
CA MET A 247 -17.20 1.76 -10.46
C MET A 247 -17.03 2.45 -9.11
N ILE A 248 -18.07 3.20 -8.73
CA ILE A 248 -18.15 3.90 -7.46
C ILE A 248 -19.39 3.42 -6.71
N TRP A 249 -19.22 3.08 -5.43
CA TRP A 249 -20.29 2.65 -4.54
C TRP A 249 -20.35 3.55 -3.31
N ASP A 250 -21.56 3.89 -2.86
CA ASP A 250 -21.81 4.61 -1.61
C ASP A 250 -21.80 3.61 -0.43
N VAL A 251 -21.06 3.89 0.65
CA VAL A 251 -20.75 2.92 1.73
C VAL A 251 -20.70 3.45 3.15
#